data_AF-A0A370AH06-F1
#
_entry.id   AF-A0A370AH06-F1
#
_cell.length_a   1.000
_cell.length_b   1.000
_cell.length_c   1.000
_cell.angle_alpha   90.00
_cell.angle_beta   90.00
_cell.angle_gamma   90.00
#
_symmetry.space_group_name_H-M   'P 1'
#
loop_
_entity.id
_entity.type
_entity.pdbx_description
1 polymer ?
#
loop_
_entity_poly.entity_id
_entity_poly.type
_entity_poly.pdbx_seq_one_letter_code
_entity_poly.pdbx_strand_id
1 'polypeptide(L)'
;MKKNNLKLELYKLGELPGDWAPEADKADWDKAAAELETSDKEILEKYKPADMAAMIAKKAAQADKTNTTVIDSEKSERIIPFSRKFNTRYLIPAAAAAALILAVLLPMTMRNRDESPLELTRVKGVEVPQLKVYRQSGNDSEVLNSDSMASNFDLLQLTYRVSGPTFGMIISVDGRGVVTKHFPEDGDQSPRLTTGGEQYLPFAYELDDAPLFETFYLITSDRPFSTEEVMDLTASAAREREAILDIPLLYRKNEKGFSGKFEQYAVPIRKDGENE
;
A
#
# COMPACT_ATOMS: atom_id res chain seq x y z
N MET A 1 -28.83 11.66 -11.82
CA MET A 1 -27.68 12.58 -11.73
C MET A 1 -27.05 12.41 -10.35
N LYS A 2 -25.81 11.94 -10.25
CA LYS A 2 -25.08 11.95 -8.97
C LYS A 2 -24.72 13.42 -8.68
N LYS A 3 -25.41 14.04 -7.71
CA LYS A 3 -25.07 15.41 -7.26
C LYS A 3 -23.68 15.34 -6.59
N ASN A 4 -22.81 16.30 -6.91
CA ASN A 4 -21.47 16.39 -6.34
C ASN A 4 -21.59 16.80 -4.85
N ASN A 5 -21.12 15.95 -3.92
CA ASN A 5 -21.24 16.18 -2.46
C ASN A 5 -20.69 17.54 -2.03
N LEU A 6 -19.60 18.01 -2.67
CA LEU A 6 -19.01 19.32 -2.42
C LEU A 6 -20.00 20.47 -2.68
N LYS A 7 -20.83 20.36 -3.72
CA LYS A 7 -21.83 21.40 -4.05
C LYS A 7 -22.96 21.44 -3.01
N LEU A 8 -23.32 20.29 -2.43
CA LEU A 8 -24.35 20.20 -1.39
C LEU A 8 -23.88 20.84 -0.08
N GLU A 9 -22.61 20.61 0.28
CA GLU A 9 -22.00 21.23 1.46
C GLU A 9 -21.89 22.76 1.31
N LEU A 10 -21.42 23.25 0.16
CA LEU A 10 -21.34 24.69 -0.10
C LEU A 10 -22.72 25.36 -0.16
N TYR A 11 -23.73 24.66 -0.71
CA TYR A 11 -25.12 25.12 -0.67
C TYR A 11 -25.63 25.28 0.77
N LYS A 12 -25.36 24.30 1.64
CA LYS A 12 -25.72 24.33 3.06
C LYS A 12 -25.03 25.48 3.82
N LEU A 13 -23.77 25.75 3.50
CA LEU A 13 -22.99 26.84 4.11
C LEU A 13 -23.41 28.23 3.60
N GLY A 14 -24.25 28.30 2.56
CA GLY A 14 -24.62 29.56 1.91
C GLY A 14 -23.48 30.17 1.08
N GLU A 15 -22.45 29.37 0.80
CA GLU A 15 -21.21 29.78 0.12
C GLU A 15 -21.15 29.28 -1.33
N LEU A 16 -22.30 28.91 -1.90
CA LEU A 16 -22.34 28.38 -3.26
C LEU A 16 -21.87 29.45 -4.26
N PRO A 17 -20.79 29.19 -5.03
CA PRO A 17 -20.35 30.08 -6.09
C PRO A 17 -21.49 30.35 -7.09
N GLY A 18 -21.63 31.60 -7.54
CA GLY A 18 -22.76 32.01 -8.39
C GLY A 18 -22.82 31.32 -9.76
N ASP A 19 -21.68 30.83 -10.25
CA ASP A 19 -21.53 29.99 -11.45
C ASP A 19 -21.91 28.52 -11.22
N TRP A 20 -22.09 28.11 -9.97
CA TRP A 20 -22.55 26.76 -9.59
C TRP A 20 -24.02 26.73 -9.19
N ALA A 21 -24.78 27.77 -9.59
CA ALA A 21 -26.20 27.87 -9.36
C ALA A 21 -26.91 26.56 -9.73
N PRO A 22 -27.79 26.04 -8.85
CA PRO A 22 -28.38 24.74 -9.05
C PRO A 22 -29.29 24.71 -10.28
N GLU A 23 -29.07 23.76 -11.19
CA GLU A 23 -29.98 23.46 -12.32
C GLU A 23 -31.31 22.84 -11.84
N ALA A 24 -31.34 22.30 -10.63
CA ALA A 24 -32.49 21.65 -10.00
C ALA A 24 -33.19 22.57 -8.98
N ASP A 25 -34.47 22.33 -8.75
CA ASP A 25 -35.31 23.12 -7.85
C ASP A 25 -34.77 23.10 -6.40
N LYS A 26 -34.97 24.21 -5.67
CA LYS A 26 -34.47 24.40 -4.30
C LYS A 26 -34.91 23.27 -3.37
N ALA A 27 -36.13 22.79 -3.54
CA ALA A 27 -36.70 21.68 -2.77
C ALA A 27 -35.86 20.38 -2.88
N ASP A 28 -35.26 20.10 -4.04
CA ASP A 28 -34.45 18.92 -4.25
C ASP A 28 -33.05 19.04 -3.62
N TRP A 29 -32.57 20.26 -3.39
CA TRP A 29 -31.31 20.52 -2.69
C TRP A 29 -31.50 20.47 -1.18
N ASP A 30 -32.60 21.04 -0.69
CA ASP A 30 -32.97 20.98 0.72
C ASP A 30 -33.16 19.52 1.18
N LYS A 31 -33.81 18.69 0.35
CA LYS A 31 -33.95 17.25 0.62
C LYS A 31 -32.60 16.52 0.68
N ALA A 32 -31.73 16.76 -0.30
CA ALA A 32 -30.41 16.12 -0.34
C ALA A 32 -29.49 16.59 0.81
N ALA A 33 -29.61 17.85 1.24
CA ALA A 33 -28.90 18.37 2.40
C ALA A 33 -29.39 17.72 3.71
N ALA A 34 -30.69 17.46 3.86
CA ALA A 34 -31.26 16.77 5.01
C ALA A 34 -30.85 15.29 5.08
N GLU A 35 -30.75 14.62 3.93
CA GLU A 35 -30.21 13.26 3.84
C GLU A 35 -28.73 13.20 4.27
N LEU A 36 -27.93 14.20 3.86
CA LEU A 36 -26.53 14.33 4.28
C LEU A 36 -26.41 14.53 5.79
N GLU A 37 -27.23 15.39 6.39
CA GLU A 37 -27.25 15.62 7.85
C GLU A 37 -27.60 14.36 8.66
N THR A 38 -28.51 13.55 8.13
CA THR A 38 -28.88 12.29 8.77
C THR A 38 -27.68 11.34 8.77
N SER A 39 -26.97 11.24 7.63
CA SER A 39 -25.74 10.45 7.52
C SER A 39 -24.64 10.97 8.45
N ASP A 40 -24.45 12.29 8.54
CA ASP A 40 -23.44 12.91 9.42
C ASP A 40 -23.71 12.56 10.89
N LYS A 41 -24.98 12.62 11.30
CA LYS A 41 -25.40 12.28 12.65
C LYS A 41 -25.13 10.80 12.97
N GLU A 42 -25.44 9.89 12.05
CA GLU A 42 -25.15 8.46 12.19
C GLU A 42 -23.64 8.19 12.35
N ILE A 43 -22.80 8.92 11.60
CA ILE A 43 -21.34 8.82 11.69
C ILE A 43 -20.86 9.32 13.07
N LEU A 44 -21.34 10.47 13.53
CA LEU A 44 -20.94 11.07 14.81
C LEU A 44 -21.44 10.27 16.03
N GLU A 45 -22.58 9.58 15.90
CA GLU A 45 -23.06 8.65 16.93
C GLU A 45 -22.19 7.39 17.00
N LYS A 46 -21.74 6.88 15.85
CA LYS A 46 -20.88 5.70 15.75
C LYS A 46 -19.42 5.99 16.15
N TYR A 47 -18.92 7.18 15.85
CA TYR A 47 -17.57 7.63 16.12
C TYR A 47 -17.57 8.94 16.91
N LYS A 48 -17.71 8.83 18.23
CA LYS A 48 -17.75 10.00 19.10
C LYS A 48 -16.42 10.77 19.01
N PRO A 49 -16.44 12.10 18.75
CA PRO A 49 -15.22 12.89 18.63
C PRO A 49 -14.28 12.82 19.85
N ALA A 50 -14.84 12.67 21.05
CA ALA A 50 -14.07 12.53 22.29
C ALA A 50 -13.21 11.25 22.33
N ASP A 51 -13.72 10.14 21.81
CA ASP A 51 -13.00 8.87 21.76
C ASP A 51 -11.84 8.95 20.76
N MET A 52 -12.07 9.60 19.62
CA MET A 52 -11.04 9.90 18.62
C MET A 52 -9.96 10.83 19.19
N ALA A 53 -10.34 11.89 19.89
CA ALA A 53 -9.40 12.81 20.54
C ALA A 53 -8.52 12.11 21.58
N ALA A 54 -9.10 11.20 22.38
CA ALA A 54 -8.36 10.41 23.37
C ALA A 54 -7.37 9.44 22.71
N MET A 55 -7.75 8.81 21.59
CA MET A 55 -6.86 7.94 20.81
C MET A 55 -5.69 8.72 20.18
N ILE A 56 -5.95 9.93 19.68
CA ILE A 56 -4.91 10.84 19.15
C ILE A 56 -3.94 11.24 20.25
N ALA A 57 -4.45 11.68 21.41
CA ALA A 57 -3.63 12.08 22.54
C ALA A 57 -2.74 10.92 23.04
N LYS A 58 -3.27 9.70 23.08
CA LYS A 58 -2.52 8.50 23.46
C LYS A 58 -1.39 8.18 22.47
N LYS A 59 -1.62 8.37 21.16
CA LYS A 59 -0.62 8.15 20.11
C LYS A 59 0.48 9.22 20.14
N ALA A 60 0.12 10.48 20.37
CA ALA A 60 1.08 11.58 20.53
C ALA A 60 2.00 11.34 21.75
N ALA A 61 1.42 10.97 22.90
CA ALA A 61 2.19 10.67 24.10
C ALA A 61 3.13 9.43 23.97
N GLN A 62 2.85 8.51 23.05
CA GLN A 62 3.73 7.37 22.75
C GLN A 62 4.90 7.77 21.85
N ALA A 63 4.69 8.70 20.91
CA ALA A 63 5.75 9.25 20.07
C ALA A 63 6.75 10.10 20.88
N ASP A 64 6.27 10.82 21.91
CA ASP A 64 7.13 11.65 22.77
C ASP A 64 8.04 10.84 23.70
N LYS A 65 7.59 9.64 24.14
CA LYS A 65 8.40 8.75 24.99
C LYS A 65 9.62 8.16 24.28
N THR A 66 9.63 8.17 22.95
CA THR A 66 10.76 7.67 22.14
C THR A 66 11.87 8.71 21.97
N ASN A 67 11.66 9.97 22.38
CA ASN A 67 12.59 11.08 22.18
C ASN A 67 13.28 11.61 23.45
N THR A 68 13.09 10.97 24.61
CA THR A 68 13.75 11.40 25.85
C THR A 68 14.83 10.40 26.25
N THR A 69 15.95 10.39 25.53
CA THR A 69 17.23 10.01 26.15
C THR A 69 18.42 10.62 25.40
N VAL A 70 19.12 11.48 26.14
CA VAL A 70 20.52 11.91 25.97
C VAL A 70 20.79 13.10 25.04
N ILE A 71 20.72 14.31 25.63
CA ILE A 71 21.84 15.26 25.52
C ILE A 71 22.03 15.89 26.91
N ASP A 72 22.96 15.37 27.72
CA ASP A 72 23.77 16.25 28.56
C ASP A 72 25.05 15.58 29.09
N SER A 73 26.08 16.43 29.22
CA SER A 73 27.40 16.24 29.83
C SER A 73 28.55 15.62 29.01
N GLU A 74 29.39 16.54 28.53
CA GLU A 74 30.78 16.33 28.13
C GLU A 74 31.68 16.06 29.36
N LYS A 75 32.57 15.06 29.27
CA LYS A 75 34.04 15.20 29.49
C LYS A 75 34.77 13.86 29.52
N SER A 76 35.89 13.80 28.75
CA SER A 76 37.16 13.08 29.06
C SER A 76 37.12 11.54 29.04
N GLU A 77 38.04 10.74 28.49
CA GLU A 77 39.31 10.83 27.77
C GLU A 77 39.63 9.41 27.21
N ARG A 78 40.20 9.33 25.99
CA ARG A 78 41.13 8.33 25.41
C ARG A 78 41.08 6.82 25.83
N ILE A 79 40.91 5.94 24.83
CA ILE A 79 41.83 4.85 24.33
C ILE A 79 41.03 3.82 23.47
N ILE A 80 41.62 3.42 22.35
CA ILE A 80 41.18 2.58 21.19
C ILE A 80 41.23 1.05 21.50
N PRO A 81 40.87 0.07 20.63
CA PRO A 81 40.02 0.02 19.41
C PRO A 81 39.08 -1.24 19.32
N PHE A 82 38.34 -1.32 18.20
CA PHE A 82 37.92 -2.53 17.47
C PHE A 82 36.45 -3.04 17.58
N SER A 83 35.83 -2.99 16.40
CA SER A 83 34.74 -3.83 15.88
C SER A 83 33.28 -3.41 16.09
N ARG A 84 32.53 -3.70 15.02
CA ARG A 84 31.08 -3.82 14.86
C ARG A 84 30.27 -2.56 14.49
N LYS A 85 29.98 -2.53 13.18
CA LYS A 85 28.65 -2.55 12.54
C LYS A 85 27.66 -1.39 12.79
N PHE A 86 27.15 -0.95 11.64
CA PHE A 86 25.82 -0.42 11.30
C PHE A 86 25.51 1.09 11.41
N ASN A 87 25.16 1.59 10.22
CA ASN A 87 24.01 2.45 9.89
C ASN A 87 23.98 3.88 10.41
N THR A 88 24.56 4.77 9.61
CA THR A 88 24.04 6.13 9.42
C THR A 88 22.89 6.10 8.40
N ARG A 89 21.67 5.93 8.91
CA ARG A 89 20.45 6.49 8.30
C ARG A 89 20.47 8.01 8.54
N TYR A 90 20.46 8.77 7.45
CA TYR A 90 19.91 10.12 7.31
C TYR A 90 19.57 10.20 5.81
N LEU A 91 18.38 10.53 5.33
CA LEU A 91 17.52 11.66 5.71
C LEU A 91 16.04 11.39 5.36
N ILE A 92 15.19 12.01 6.16
CA ILE A 92 13.71 12.18 6.20
C ILE A 92 13.32 13.25 5.12
N PRO A 93 12.06 13.39 4.57
CA PRO A 93 10.88 13.65 5.39
C PRO A 93 9.46 13.16 5.01
N ALA A 94 8.75 12.79 6.08
CA ALA A 94 7.42 13.24 6.50
C ALA A 94 6.57 14.05 5.49
N ALA A 95 5.66 13.37 4.78
CA ALA A 95 4.47 14.00 4.20
C ALA A 95 3.26 13.06 3.97
N ALA A 96 3.28 11.79 4.38
CA ALA A 96 2.24 10.81 4.01
C ALA A 96 1.49 10.19 5.21
N ALA A 97 1.29 10.93 6.30
CA ALA A 97 0.62 10.41 7.50
C ALA A 97 -0.83 10.91 7.71
N ALA A 98 -1.41 11.62 6.73
CA ALA A 98 -2.79 12.12 6.81
C ALA A 98 -3.82 11.33 5.97
N ALA A 99 -3.40 10.43 5.07
CA ALA A 99 -4.31 9.64 4.23
C ALA A 99 -4.55 8.20 4.74
N LEU A 100 -3.99 7.83 5.90
CA LEU A 100 -3.90 6.45 6.36
C LEU A 100 -5.07 5.98 7.27
N ILE A 101 -6.22 6.65 7.25
CA ILE A 101 -7.37 6.28 8.12
C ILE A 101 -8.66 5.96 7.35
N LEU A 102 -8.83 6.35 6.09
CA LEU A 102 -10.11 6.11 5.39
C LEU A 102 -10.24 4.72 4.71
N ALA A 103 -9.16 3.96 4.55
CA ALA A 103 -9.19 2.70 3.79
C ALA A 103 -9.45 1.43 4.63
N VAL A 104 -9.48 1.51 5.96
CA VAL A 104 -9.56 0.33 6.85
C VAL A 104 -10.99 -0.21 7.06
N LEU A 105 -12.03 0.51 6.60
CA LEU A 105 -13.44 0.12 6.86
C LEU A 105 -14.23 -0.41 5.65
N LEU A 106 -13.61 -0.57 4.47
CA LEU A 106 -14.36 -0.86 3.23
C LEU A 106 -14.23 -2.24 2.55
N PRO A 107 -13.36 -3.20 2.90
CA PRO A 107 -13.46 -4.53 2.31
C PRO A 107 -14.07 -5.54 3.30
N MET A 108 -15.31 -5.30 3.75
CA MET A 108 -16.10 -6.38 4.36
C MET A 108 -17.55 -6.48 3.86
N THR A 109 -18.00 -5.56 3.02
CA THR A 109 -19.37 -5.56 2.46
C THR A 109 -19.44 -5.83 0.96
N MET A 110 -18.32 -5.85 0.23
CA MET A 110 -18.29 -6.22 -1.20
C MET A 110 -17.93 -7.69 -1.41
N ARG A 111 -18.57 -8.56 -0.64
CA ARG A 111 -18.65 -10.00 -0.94
C ARG A 111 -19.91 -10.19 -1.79
N ASN A 112 -19.70 -10.38 -3.09
CA ASN A 112 -20.70 -10.65 -4.15
C ASN A 112 -21.29 -9.42 -4.86
N ARG A 113 -20.68 -9.06 -5.99
CA ARG A 113 -21.39 -8.73 -7.25
C ARG A 113 -20.39 -8.61 -8.39
N ASP A 114 -20.22 -9.71 -9.13
CA ASP A 114 -20.59 -9.77 -10.55
C ASP A 114 -20.19 -11.13 -11.12
N GLU A 115 -21.20 -12.00 -11.25
CA GLU A 115 -21.16 -13.08 -12.22
C GLU A 115 -21.48 -12.48 -13.60
N SER A 116 -20.47 -12.38 -14.46
CA SER A 116 -20.69 -12.42 -15.90
C SER A 116 -20.33 -13.83 -16.40
N PRO A 117 -21.28 -14.57 -17.00
CA PRO A 117 -21.05 -15.94 -17.40
C PRO A 117 -20.49 -16.03 -18.83
N LEU A 118 -19.56 -17.00 -19.00
CA LEU A 118 -19.07 -17.60 -20.26
C LEU A 118 -17.90 -16.92 -21.00
N GLU A 119 -16.68 -17.16 -20.48
CA GLU A 119 -15.63 -17.77 -21.31
C GLU A 119 -14.97 -18.90 -20.49
N LEU A 120 -15.51 -20.11 -20.66
CA LEU A 120 -14.98 -21.35 -20.08
C LEU A 120 -13.71 -21.77 -20.82
N THR A 121 -12.63 -21.00 -20.67
CA THR A 121 -11.29 -21.57 -20.82
C THR A 121 -10.92 -22.16 -19.47
N ARG A 122 -11.46 -23.36 -19.21
CA ARG A 122 -11.02 -24.23 -18.12
C ARG A 122 -9.57 -24.63 -18.39
N VAL A 123 -8.63 -23.78 -17.97
CA VAL A 123 -7.21 -24.15 -17.88
C VAL A 123 -7.08 -25.06 -16.65
N LYS A 124 -6.63 -26.28 -16.90
CA LYS A 124 -6.26 -27.27 -15.88
C LYS A 124 -5.28 -26.62 -14.88
N GLY A 125 -5.58 -26.73 -13.59
CA GLY A 125 -4.65 -26.46 -12.48
C GLY A 125 -4.21 -25.01 -12.33
N VAL A 126 -4.83 -24.26 -11.42
CA VAL A 126 -4.21 -23.01 -10.91
C VAL A 126 -3.11 -23.45 -9.93
N GLU A 127 -1.98 -23.93 -10.46
CA GLU A 127 -0.79 -24.31 -9.68
C GLU A 127 0.21 -23.15 -9.51
N VAL A 128 -0.01 -22.06 -10.25
CA VAL A 128 0.92 -20.94 -10.35
C VAL A 128 0.47 -19.81 -9.42
N PRO A 129 1.30 -19.36 -8.45
CA PRO A 129 1.08 -18.13 -7.72
C PRO A 129 0.80 -16.94 -8.64
N GLN A 130 -0.13 -16.07 -8.25
CA GLN A 130 -0.47 -14.87 -9.01
C GLN A 130 -0.44 -13.65 -8.10
N LEU A 131 0.08 -12.54 -8.64
CA LEU A 131 -0.02 -11.20 -8.09
C LEU A 131 -0.90 -10.38 -9.03
N LYS A 132 -1.87 -9.64 -8.49
CA LYS A 132 -2.65 -8.67 -9.26
C LYS A 132 -2.59 -7.31 -8.57
N VAL A 133 -2.65 -6.28 -9.41
CA VAL A 133 -2.64 -4.88 -9.02
C VAL A 133 -3.92 -4.27 -9.53
N TYR A 134 -4.70 -3.66 -8.64
CA TYR A 134 -5.93 -2.97 -8.99
C TYR A 134 -5.77 -1.47 -8.73
N ARG A 135 -6.05 -0.63 -9.72
CA ARG A 135 -6.19 0.82 -9.51
C ARG A 135 -7.60 1.15 -9.05
N GLN A 136 -7.71 1.94 -8.00
CA GLN A 136 -8.97 2.44 -7.48
C GLN A 136 -9.29 3.80 -8.12
N SER A 137 -10.51 3.96 -8.63
CA SER A 137 -11.02 5.21 -9.17
C SER A 137 -12.42 5.48 -8.61
N GLY A 138 -12.47 6.19 -7.49
CA GLY A 138 -13.72 6.43 -6.76
C GLY A 138 -14.31 5.13 -6.21
N ASN A 139 -15.45 4.69 -6.76
CA ASN A 139 -16.09 3.42 -6.36
C ASN A 139 -15.73 2.24 -7.28
N ASP A 140 -14.99 2.49 -8.35
CA ASP A 140 -14.64 1.48 -9.35
C ASP A 140 -13.19 1.00 -9.14
N SER A 141 -12.92 -0.22 -9.60
CA SER A 141 -11.60 -0.86 -9.50
C SER A 141 -11.23 -1.45 -10.86
N GLU A 142 -10.05 -1.08 -11.35
CA GLU A 142 -9.51 -1.51 -12.65
C GLU A 142 -8.27 -2.38 -12.45
N VAL A 143 -8.21 -3.54 -13.11
CA VAL A 143 -7.01 -4.38 -13.07
C VAL A 143 -5.91 -3.77 -13.94
N LEU A 144 -4.75 -3.50 -13.34
CA LEU A 144 -3.54 -3.14 -14.06
C LEU A 144 -2.77 -4.42 -14.44
N ASN A 145 -2.53 -4.60 -15.73
CA ASN A 145 -1.71 -5.68 -16.25
C ASN A 145 -0.24 -5.24 -16.31
N SER A 146 0.66 -6.16 -16.64
CA SER A 146 2.06 -5.83 -16.93
C SER A 146 2.13 -4.72 -17.99
N ASP A 147 2.99 -3.73 -17.75
CA ASP A 147 3.21 -2.54 -18.57
C ASP A 147 1.99 -1.59 -18.69
N SER A 148 0.93 -1.80 -17.90
CA SER A 148 -0.16 -0.83 -17.81
C SER A 148 0.36 0.52 -17.31
N MET A 149 -0.25 1.59 -17.82
CA MET A 149 0.07 2.96 -17.43
C MET A 149 -0.73 3.36 -16.19
N ALA A 150 -0.05 3.93 -15.21
CA ALA A 150 -0.64 4.51 -14.01
C ALA A 150 -0.13 5.94 -13.83
N SER A 151 -0.98 6.81 -13.29
CA SER A 151 -0.60 8.16 -12.96
C SER A 151 0.04 8.20 -11.58
N ASN A 152 0.86 9.22 -11.34
CA ASN A 152 1.36 9.48 -9.99
C ASN A 152 0.17 9.66 -9.03
N PHE A 153 0.30 9.18 -7.81
CA PHE A 153 -0.73 9.21 -6.77
C PHE A 153 -1.97 8.34 -7.04
N ASP A 154 -1.93 7.45 -8.05
CA ASP A 154 -2.95 6.40 -8.19
C ASP A 154 -2.94 5.49 -6.95
N LEU A 155 -4.13 5.18 -6.44
CA LEU A 155 -4.30 4.29 -5.30
C LEU A 155 -4.45 2.83 -5.78
N LEU A 156 -3.53 1.98 -5.35
CA LEU A 156 -3.42 0.59 -5.79
C LEU A 156 -3.78 -0.41 -4.70
N GLN A 157 -4.69 -1.31 -4.98
CA GLN A 157 -4.96 -2.47 -4.15
C GLN A 157 -4.21 -3.70 -4.70
N LEU A 158 -3.34 -4.27 -3.88
CA LEU A 158 -2.62 -5.50 -4.23
C LEU A 158 -3.39 -6.73 -3.75
N THR A 159 -3.36 -7.78 -4.56
CA THR A 159 -3.89 -9.10 -4.19
C THR A 159 -2.95 -10.21 -4.63
N TYR A 160 -2.99 -11.34 -3.92
CA TYR A 160 -2.28 -12.54 -4.32
C TYR A 160 -3.21 -13.77 -4.33
N ARG A 161 -2.87 -14.77 -5.14
CA ARG A 161 -3.54 -16.07 -5.13
C ARG A 161 -2.50 -17.17 -5.16
N VAL A 162 -2.59 -18.10 -4.21
CA VAL A 162 -1.74 -19.29 -4.14
C VAL A 162 -2.57 -20.54 -3.85
N SER A 163 -2.13 -21.69 -4.36
CA SER A 163 -2.85 -22.97 -4.28
C SER A 163 -2.26 -23.99 -3.30
N GLY A 164 -1.23 -23.61 -2.51
CA GLY A 164 -0.65 -24.47 -1.49
C GLY A 164 0.18 -23.71 -0.45
N PRO A 165 0.62 -24.36 0.65
CA PRO A 165 1.45 -23.71 1.63
C PRO A 165 2.81 -23.35 1.02
N THR A 166 2.98 -22.07 0.72
CA THR A 166 4.22 -21.49 0.22
C THR A 166 4.39 -20.18 0.95
N PHE A 167 5.49 -20.07 1.69
CA PHE A 167 5.84 -18.87 2.41
C PHE A 167 6.09 -17.75 1.40
N GLY A 168 5.76 -16.51 1.75
CA GLY A 168 5.90 -15.45 0.76
C GLY A 168 5.99 -14.06 1.31
N MET A 169 6.37 -13.17 0.41
CA MET A 169 6.62 -11.76 0.64
C MET A 169 6.21 -10.99 -0.62
N ILE A 170 5.68 -9.79 -0.44
CA ILE A 170 5.37 -8.88 -1.54
C ILE A 170 6.17 -7.61 -1.34
N ILE A 171 6.90 -7.20 -2.37
CA ILE A 171 7.70 -5.98 -2.40
C ILE A 171 7.42 -5.19 -3.68
N SER A 172 7.75 -3.90 -3.70
CA SER A 172 7.87 -3.14 -4.95
C SER A 172 9.27 -2.55 -5.09
N VAL A 173 9.68 -2.32 -6.33
CA VAL A 173 10.89 -1.58 -6.68
C VAL A 173 10.49 -0.44 -7.61
N ASP A 174 10.75 0.79 -7.21
CA ASP A 174 10.46 1.99 -8.01
C ASP A 174 11.57 2.30 -9.04
N GLY A 175 11.34 3.26 -9.93
CA GLY A 175 12.33 3.70 -10.91
C GLY A 175 13.56 4.42 -10.31
N ARG A 176 13.58 4.69 -9.01
CA ARG A 176 14.75 5.19 -8.26
C ARG A 176 15.55 4.04 -7.62
N GLY A 177 15.05 2.82 -7.71
CA GLY A 177 15.62 1.63 -7.07
C GLY A 177 15.33 1.53 -5.57
N VAL A 178 14.33 2.26 -5.08
CA VAL A 178 13.83 2.13 -3.71
C VAL A 178 12.99 0.87 -3.62
N VAL A 179 13.27 0.05 -2.61
CA VAL A 179 12.53 -1.20 -2.35
C VAL A 179 11.58 -0.99 -1.18
N THR A 180 10.29 -1.25 -1.41
CA THR A 180 9.24 -1.14 -0.39
C THR A 180 8.67 -2.52 -0.08
N LYS A 181 8.53 -2.85 1.21
CA LYS A 181 7.89 -4.10 1.66
C LYS A 181 6.40 -3.85 1.87
N HIS A 182 5.55 -4.58 1.15
CA HIS A 182 4.09 -4.53 1.27
C HIS A 182 3.53 -5.65 2.13
N PHE A 183 4.19 -6.81 2.13
CA PHE A 183 3.81 -7.96 2.96
C PHE A 183 5.02 -8.85 3.25
N PRO A 184 5.20 -9.39 4.47
CA PRO A 184 4.42 -9.10 5.67
C PRO A 184 4.69 -7.69 6.21
N GLU A 185 3.71 -7.11 6.91
CA GLU A 185 3.85 -5.81 7.58
C GLU A 185 5.00 -5.86 8.61
N ASP A 186 4.92 -6.82 9.53
CA ASP A 186 5.90 -7.05 10.58
C ASP A 186 6.65 -8.38 10.42
N GLY A 187 7.81 -8.47 11.07
CA GLY A 187 8.62 -9.68 11.12
C GLY A 187 9.74 -9.74 10.07
N ASP A 188 10.74 -10.55 10.40
CA ASP A 188 11.98 -10.81 9.66
C ASP A 188 11.92 -12.13 8.86
N GLN A 189 10.82 -12.87 8.96
CA GLN A 189 10.59 -14.14 8.29
C GLN A 189 9.33 -14.08 7.44
N SER A 190 9.38 -14.67 6.24
CA SER A 190 8.22 -14.80 5.37
C SER A 190 7.15 -15.66 6.07
N PRO A 191 5.89 -15.20 6.23
CA PRO A 191 4.82 -16.00 6.80
C PRO A 191 4.29 -17.00 5.76
N ARG A 192 3.52 -17.99 6.23
CA ARG A 192 2.74 -18.85 5.34
C ARG A 192 1.67 -18.01 4.65
N LEU A 193 1.57 -18.10 3.33
CA LEU A 193 0.51 -17.44 2.58
C LEU A 193 -0.83 -18.18 2.77
N THR A 194 -1.91 -17.39 2.92
CA THR A 194 -3.28 -17.91 2.91
C THR A 194 -3.60 -18.48 1.53
N THR A 195 -4.03 -19.74 1.49
CA THR A 195 -4.41 -20.44 0.26
C THR A 195 -5.92 -20.39 0.03
N GLY A 196 -6.32 -20.48 -1.23
CA GLY A 196 -7.74 -20.57 -1.61
C GLY A 196 -8.35 -19.20 -1.85
N GLY A 197 -8.73 -18.97 -3.11
CA GLY A 197 -9.22 -17.68 -3.56
C GLY A 197 -8.14 -16.61 -3.64
N GLU A 198 -8.57 -15.41 -4.00
CA GLU A 198 -7.74 -14.22 -4.09
C GLU A 198 -7.72 -13.50 -2.74
N GLN A 199 -6.53 -13.17 -2.26
CA GLN A 199 -6.27 -12.59 -0.94
C GLN A 199 -5.88 -11.13 -1.12
N TYR A 200 -6.60 -10.24 -0.47
CA TYR A 200 -6.33 -8.81 -0.47
C TYR A 200 -5.29 -8.48 0.59
N LEU A 201 -4.33 -7.62 0.25
CA LEU A 201 -3.49 -7.01 1.27
C LEU A 201 -4.34 -6.06 2.13
N PRO A 202 -4.01 -5.89 3.42
CA PRO A 202 -4.83 -5.14 4.37
C PRO A 202 -4.98 -3.65 4.04
N PHE A 203 -4.10 -3.12 3.18
CA PHE A 203 -4.07 -1.71 2.80
C PHE A 203 -3.87 -1.55 1.29
N ALA A 204 -4.37 -0.44 0.77
CA ALA A 204 -4.02 0.06 -0.56
C ALA A 204 -2.76 0.94 -0.48
N TYR A 205 -2.05 1.05 -1.59
CA TYR A 205 -0.77 1.73 -1.74
C TYR A 205 -0.91 2.86 -2.75
N GLU A 206 -0.55 4.08 -2.37
CA GLU A 206 -0.52 5.23 -3.28
C GLU A 206 0.82 5.26 -4.02
N LEU A 207 0.77 5.33 -5.36
CA LEU A 207 1.98 5.50 -6.16
C LEU A 207 2.64 6.84 -5.84
N ASP A 208 3.93 6.82 -5.56
CA ASP A 208 4.72 8.04 -5.44
C ASP A 208 5.07 8.63 -6.82
N ASP A 209 5.77 9.75 -6.83
CA ASP A 209 6.26 10.44 -8.02
C ASP A 209 7.56 9.84 -8.60
N ALA A 210 7.90 8.58 -8.26
CA ALA A 210 9.06 7.92 -8.85
C ALA A 210 8.92 7.85 -10.37
N PRO A 211 10.02 8.07 -11.13
CA PRO A 211 9.94 8.12 -12.57
C PRO A 211 9.80 6.72 -13.17
N LEU A 212 9.40 6.68 -14.45
CA LEU A 212 9.43 5.51 -15.34
C LEU A 212 8.49 4.36 -14.96
N PHE A 213 8.78 3.64 -13.88
CA PHE A 213 8.09 2.40 -13.54
C PHE A 213 8.06 2.13 -12.04
N GLU A 214 7.14 1.27 -11.64
CA GLU A 214 7.14 0.57 -10.36
C GLU A 214 6.84 -0.91 -10.60
N THR A 215 7.74 -1.79 -10.16
CA THR A 215 7.56 -3.24 -10.35
C THR A 215 7.22 -3.90 -9.02
N PHE A 216 6.04 -4.51 -8.96
CA PHE A 216 5.61 -5.29 -7.81
C PHE A 216 6.03 -6.74 -7.97
N TYR A 217 6.61 -7.33 -6.92
CA TYR A 217 7.07 -8.71 -6.89
C TYR A 217 6.33 -9.49 -5.82
N LEU A 218 5.75 -10.64 -6.19
CA LEU A 218 5.37 -11.69 -5.27
C LEU A 218 6.47 -12.75 -5.28
N ILE A 219 7.09 -12.94 -4.13
CA ILE A 219 8.17 -13.90 -3.91
C ILE A 219 7.61 -15.03 -3.07
N THR A 220 7.77 -16.27 -3.55
CA THR A 220 7.23 -17.46 -2.88
C THR A 220 8.27 -18.55 -2.71
N SER A 221 8.11 -19.33 -1.65
CA SER A 221 9.02 -20.41 -1.28
C SER A 221 8.31 -21.57 -0.61
N ASP A 222 8.82 -22.79 -0.78
CA ASP A 222 8.34 -23.96 -0.01
C ASP A 222 8.82 -23.95 1.46
N ARG A 223 9.73 -23.06 1.82
CA ARG A 223 10.29 -22.85 3.17
C ARG A 223 10.28 -21.37 3.59
N PRO A 224 10.24 -21.07 4.90
CA PRO A 224 10.44 -19.69 5.37
C PRO A 224 11.81 -19.18 4.89
N PHE A 225 11.86 -17.90 4.54
CA PHE A 225 13.07 -17.18 4.18
C PHE A 225 13.13 -15.83 4.90
N SER A 226 14.34 -15.26 4.98
CA SER A 226 14.57 -13.96 5.60
C SER A 226 14.02 -12.83 4.73
N THR A 227 13.07 -12.05 5.25
CA THR A 227 12.53 -10.88 4.55
C THR A 227 13.56 -9.76 4.49
N GLU A 228 14.38 -9.60 5.52
CA GLU A 228 15.45 -8.60 5.59
C GLU A 228 16.52 -8.85 4.52
N GLU A 229 16.94 -10.10 4.35
CA GLU A 229 17.94 -10.47 3.36
C GLU A 229 17.43 -10.26 1.92
N VAL A 230 16.17 -10.62 1.64
CA VAL A 230 15.53 -10.33 0.36
C VAL A 230 15.51 -8.83 0.09
N MET A 231 15.16 -8.00 1.08
CA MET A 231 15.16 -6.54 0.94
C MET A 231 16.56 -6.00 0.63
N ASP A 232 17.57 -6.44 1.37
CA ASP A 232 18.96 -5.99 1.20
C ASP A 232 19.54 -6.36 -0.17
N LEU A 233 19.30 -7.60 -0.62
CA LEU A 233 19.74 -8.07 -1.94
C LEU A 233 19.03 -7.34 -3.07
N THR A 234 17.72 -7.17 -2.95
CA THR A 234 16.92 -6.44 -3.94
C THR A 234 17.37 -4.98 -4.02
N ALA A 235 17.59 -4.32 -2.88
CA ALA A 235 18.03 -2.93 -2.84
C ALA A 235 19.44 -2.76 -3.41
N SER A 236 20.32 -3.73 -3.20
CA SER A 236 21.66 -3.73 -3.79
C SER A 236 21.60 -3.88 -5.31
N ALA A 237 20.80 -4.82 -5.82
CA ALA A 237 20.67 -5.05 -7.25
C ALA A 237 19.90 -3.93 -7.98
N ALA A 238 18.87 -3.34 -7.34
CA ALA A 238 18.11 -2.22 -7.91
C ALA A 238 18.99 -0.99 -8.19
N ARG A 239 20.00 -0.73 -7.35
CA ARG A 239 20.97 0.37 -7.55
C ARG A 239 21.87 0.15 -8.76
N GLU A 240 22.08 -1.10 -9.16
CA GLU A 240 22.88 -1.48 -10.33
C GLU A 240 22.09 -1.37 -11.65
N ARG A 241 20.80 -0.95 -11.59
CA ARG A 241 19.89 -0.68 -12.72
C ARG A 241 19.62 -1.88 -13.64
N GLU A 242 19.21 -3.00 -13.06
CA GLU A 242 18.56 -4.08 -13.83
C GLU A 242 17.06 -3.79 -14.03
N ALA A 243 16.55 -3.99 -15.25
CA ALA A 243 15.17 -3.65 -15.64
C ALA A 243 14.10 -4.51 -14.92
N ILE A 244 14.41 -5.79 -14.66
CA ILE A 244 13.62 -6.70 -13.83
C ILE A 244 14.62 -7.55 -13.06
N LEU A 245 14.52 -7.54 -11.74
CA LEU A 245 15.40 -8.30 -10.86
C LEU A 245 15.03 -9.79 -10.84
N ASP A 246 16.02 -10.67 -10.91
CA ASP A 246 15.88 -12.11 -10.59
C ASP A 246 16.22 -12.33 -9.11
N ILE A 247 15.25 -12.00 -8.25
CA ILE A 247 15.38 -12.09 -6.79
C ILE A 247 15.69 -13.53 -6.33
N PRO A 248 15.06 -14.60 -6.86
CA PRO A 248 15.45 -15.98 -6.58
C PRO A 248 16.93 -16.27 -6.82
N LEU A 249 17.47 -15.79 -7.94
CA LEU A 249 18.89 -15.99 -8.26
C LEU A 249 19.81 -15.22 -7.31
N LEU A 250 19.45 -13.98 -6.98
CA LEU A 250 20.20 -13.16 -6.02
C LEU A 250 20.24 -13.83 -4.63
N TYR A 251 19.09 -14.32 -4.17
CA TYR A 251 18.96 -14.99 -2.87
C TYR A 251 19.81 -16.26 -2.80
N ARG A 252 19.70 -17.14 -3.81
CA ARG A 252 20.48 -18.40 -3.86
C ARG A 252 21.99 -18.20 -3.96
N LYS A 253 22.45 -17.10 -4.58
CA LYS A 253 23.89 -16.79 -4.65
C LYS A 253 24.43 -16.35 -3.29
N ASN A 254 23.62 -15.69 -2.47
CA ASN A 254 24.02 -15.19 -1.16
C ASN A 254 23.98 -16.28 -0.08
N GLU A 255 22.95 -17.14 -0.11
CA GLU A 255 22.87 -18.27 0.82
C GLU A 255 23.61 -19.50 0.29
N LYS A 256 24.76 -19.82 0.89
CA LYS A 256 25.37 -21.15 0.76
C LYS A 256 24.49 -22.21 1.45
N GLY A 257 23.42 -22.65 0.81
CA GLY A 257 22.62 -23.78 1.28
C GLY A 257 21.10 -23.67 1.19
N PHE A 258 20.54 -22.58 0.63
CA PHE A 258 19.09 -22.54 0.39
C PHE A 258 18.68 -23.60 -0.63
N SER A 259 18.01 -24.65 -0.16
CA SER A 259 17.58 -25.78 -1.01
C SER A 259 16.09 -25.75 -1.37
N GLY A 260 15.38 -24.69 -0.99
CA GLY A 260 13.93 -24.57 -1.22
C GLY A 260 13.59 -24.18 -2.66
N LYS A 261 12.41 -24.58 -3.13
CA LYS A 261 11.84 -24.05 -4.37
C LYS A 261 11.50 -22.58 -4.14
N PHE A 262 12.06 -21.69 -4.93
CA PHE A 262 11.91 -20.23 -4.80
C PHE A 262 11.45 -19.69 -6.15
N GLU A 263 10.34 -18.98 -6.17
CA GLU A 263 9.69 -18.46 -7.38
C GLU A 263 9.36 -16.97 -7.21
N GLN A 264 9.33 -16.25 -8.32
CA GLN A 264 8.94 -14.84 -8.35
C GLN A 264 7.91 -14.58 -9.44
N TYR A 265 7.04 -13.61 -9.17
CA TYR A 265 6.06 -13.08 -10.11
C TYR A 265 6.14 -11.57 -10.06
N ALA A 266 6.37 -10.94 -11.22
CA ALA A 266 6.55 -9.50 -11.33
C ALA A 266 5.40 -8.87 -12.11
N VAL A 267 4.90 -7.74 -11.63
CA VAL A 267 3.92 -6.89 -12.34
C VAL A 267 4.56 -5.50 -12.46
N PRO A 268 5.24 -5.20 -13.58
CA PRO A 268 5.75 -3.86 -13.85
C PRO A 268 4.60 -2.95 -14.25
N ILE A 269 4.51 -1.78 -13.62
CA ILE A 269 3.57 -0.71 -13.94
C ILE A 269 4.38 0.48 -14.44
N ARG A 270 3.96 1.06 -15.57
CA ARG A 270 4.59 2.29 -16.09
C ARG A 270 3.93 3.49 -15.45
N LYS A 271 4.74 4.49 -15.10
CA LYS A 271 4.23 5.76 -14.57
C LYS A 271 4.12 6.78 -15.69
N ASP A 272 3.07 7.59 -15.66
CA ASP A 272 2.91 8.78 -16.49
C ASP A 272 3.98 9.81 -16.12
N GLY A 273 5.20 9.60 -16.60
CA GLY A 273 6.29 10.56 -16.59
C GLY A 273 6.60 10.94 -18.03
N GLU A 274 6.76 12.24 -18.27
CA GLU A 274 7.03 12.84 -19.59
C GLU A 274 8.03 11.98 -20.38
N ASN A 275 7.57 11.42 -21.50
CA ASN A 275 8.47 11.06 -22.57
C ASN A 275 9.14 12.37 -22.99
N GLU A 276 10.40 12.58 -22.59
CA GLU A 276 11.29 13.43 -23.39
C GLU A 276 11.41 12.87 -24.81
#